data_AF-Q4SZ95-F1
#
_entry.id   AF-Q4SZ95-F1
#
_cell.length_a   1.000
_cell.length_b   1.000
_cell.length_c   1.000
_cell.angle_alpha   90.00
_cell.angle_beta   90.00
_cell.angle_gamma   90.00
#
_symmetry.space_group_name_H-M   'P 1'
#
loop_
_entity.id
_entity.type
_entity.pdbx_description
1 polymer ?
#
loop_
_entity_poly.entity_id
_entity_poly.type
_entity_poly.pdbx_seq_one_letter_code
_entity_poly.pdbx_strand_id
1 'polypeptide(L)'
;MVELSSGIRSCLVDEVLHSIFFLGGLCSSPSSPEDILTDENMLKRLKSSYPQPFKYFQSKLPRRSPLSCVMDMIVNKTGQEKENEILSSLKALIRKLREENATELISSTVCVSQPNNKDQNSTRYYGLSMSTSECLPGRIIVAAACLSNWDEYVAGAVMTFYPTKKKKTYFDGTIKLPDQVRCQAFNLSQLQKMLPCKSCRNLFGFTKCDTRSWPYGNCAENESVSNLLKNEQEVKERSRPLAPSCTEENRKKAKESMEKELNNYLKMKNFSWDGTFYTPS
;
A
#
# COMPACT_ATOMS: atom_id res chain seq x y z
N MET A 1 26.66 1.86 12.37
CA MET A 1 26.03 0.59 12.80
C MET A 1 24.78 1.00 13.57
N VAL A 2 23.62 1.08 12.93
CA VAL A 2 22.38 1.50 13.59
C VAL A 2 21.75 0.24 14.15
N GLU A 3 21.93 0.02 15.45
CA GLU A 3 21.17 -0.99 16.17
C GLU A 3 19.70 -0.59 16.16
N LEU A 4 18.90 -1.32 15.36
CA LEU A 4 17.46 -1.20 15.36
C LEU A 4 16.93 -1.58 16.74
N SER A 5 16.07 -0.75 17.34
CA SER A 5 15.27 -1.17 18.50
C SER A 5 14.47 -2.42 18.10
N SER A 6 14.48 -3.44 18.95
CA SER A 6 13.79 -4.72 18.72
C SER A 6 12.29 -4.54 18.44
N GLY A 7 11.68 -3.46 18.97
CA GLY A 7 10.25 -3.16 18.85
C GLY A 7 9.77 -2.91 17.42
N ILE A 8 10.44 -2.06 16.63
CA ILE A 8 9.96 -1.73 15.26
C ILE A 8 9.95 -2.95 14.34
N ARG A 9 10.97 -3.81 14.47
CA ARG A 9 11.05 -5.07 13.72
C ARG A 9 9.93 -6.04 14.12
N SER A 10 9.64 -6.11 15.42
CA SER A 10 8.57 -6.94 15.97
C SER A 10 7.21 -6.53 15.39
N CYS A 11 6.89 -5.23 15.40
CA CYS A 11 5.61 -4.72 14.88
C CYS A 11 5.44 -4.98 13.36
N LEU A 12 6.50 -4.87 12.56
CA LEU A 12 6.42 -5.16 11.13
C LEU A 12 6.18 -6.65 10.86
N VAL A 13 6.78 -7.56 11.64
CA VAL A 13 6.54 -9.00 11.49
C VAL A 13 5.12 -9.34 11.89
N ASP A 14 4.63 -8.78 12.99
CA ASP A 14 3.26 -8.90 13.45
C ASP A 14 2.25 -8.46 12.36
N GLU A 15 2.47 -7.31 11.74
CA GLU A 15 1.60 -6.80 10.67
C GLU A 15 1.67 -7.64 9.39
N VAL A 16 2.87 -8.13 9.00
CA VAL A 16 3.03 -9.04 7.85
C VAL A 16 2.22 -10.31 8.06
N LEU A 17 2.33 -10.94 9.24
CA LEU A 17 1.62 -12.18 9.54
C LEU A 17 0.10 -11.99 9.45
N HIS A 18 -0.42 -10.91 10.06
CA HIS A 18 -1.85 -10.63 10.00
C HIS A 18 -2.34 -10.45 8.56
N SER A 19 -1.59 -9.68 7.75
CA SER A 19 -1.93 -9.44 6.35
C SER A 19 -1.87 -10.72 5.50
N ILE A 20 -0.88 -11.59 5.73
CA ILE A 20 -0.79 -12.90 5.06
C ILE A 20 -1.97 -13.80 5.43
N PHE A 21 -2.27 -13.96 6.73
CA PHE A 21 -3.36 -14.82 7.19
C PHE A 21 -4.72 -14.32 6.72
N PHE A 22 -4.94 -13.00 6.75
CA PHE A 22 -6.14 -12.39 6.21
C PHE A 22 -6.31 -12.71 4.72
N LEU A 23 -5.26 -12.50 3.91
CA LEU A 23 -5.32 -12.75 2.47
C LEU A 23 -5.47 -14.24 2.15
N GLY A 24 -4.80 -15.12 2.89
CA GLY A 24 -4.95 -16.58 2.77
C GLY A 24 -6.38 -17.05 3.04
N GLY A 25 -7.08 -16.42 3.98
CA GLY A 25 -8.50 -16.66 4.24
C GLY A 25 -9.44 -16.17 3.12
N LEU A 26 -8.98 -15.26 2.24
CA LEU A 26 -9.77 -14.73 1.12
C LEU A 26 -9.53 -15.45 -0.20
N CYS A 27 -8.55 -16.35 -0.28
CA CYS A 27 -8.26 -17.15 -1.48
C CYS A 27 -9.45 -18.04 -1.88
N SER A 28 -9.45 -18.50 -3.14
CA SER A 28 -10.51 -19.40 -3.64
C SER A 28 -10.58 -20.72 -2.87
N SER A 29 -9.42 -21.17 -2.38
CA SER A 29 -9.28 -22.22 -1.36
C SER A 29 -8.74 -21.55 -0.10
N PRO A 30 -9.59 -21.22 0.88
CA PRO A 30 -9.14 -20.56 2.10
C PRO A 30 -8.11 -21.42 2.84
N SER A 31 -7.02 -20.80 3.27
CA SER A 31 -5.98 -21.45 4.06
C SER A 31 -5.94 -20.84 5.47
N SER A 32 -5.92 -21.71 6.49
CA SER A 32 -5.69 -21.29 7.87
C SER A 32 -4.21 -20.90 8.10
N PRO A 33 -3.89 -20.17 9.17
CA PRO A 33 -2.50 -19.93 9.56
C PRO A 33 -1.69 -21.22 9.69
N GLU A 34 -2.31 -22.30 10.17
CA GLU A 34 -1.72 -23.64 10.27
C GLU A 34 -1.44 -24.27 8.89
N ASP A 35 -2.31 -24.05 7.89
CA ASP A 35 -2.07 -24.50 6.52
C ASP A 35 -0.97 -23.71 5.82
N ILE A 36 -0.84 -22.41 6.15
CA ILE A 36 0.18 -21.51 5.59
C ILE A 36 1.55 -21.79 6.20
N LEU A 37 1.60 -22.10 7.51
CA LEU A 37 2.82 -22.36 8.27
C LEU A 37 2.97 -23.85 8.56
N THR A 38 3.39 -24.62 7.55
CA THR A 38 3.48 -26.08 7.64
C THR A 38 4.57 -26.61 8.58
N ASP A 39 5.55 -25.78 8.97
CA ASP A 39 6.57 -26.13 9.97
C ASP A 39 6.01 -25.89 11.39
N GLU A 40 5.75 -26.98 12.13
CA GLU A 40 5.19 -26.94 13.48
C GLU A 40 6.05 -26.15 14.48
N ASN A 41 7.39 -26.23 14.37
CA ASN A 41 8.29 -25.51 15.26
C ASN A 41 8.23 -24.01 14.97
N MET A 42 8.18 -23.63 13.69
CA MET A 42 8.01 -22.25 13.27
C MET A 42 6.64 -21.71 13.73
N LEU A 43 5.57 -22.46 13.49
CA LEU A 43 4.21 -22.11 13.90
C LEU A 43 4.14 -21.86 15.40
N LYS A 44 4.67 -22.77 16.23
CA LYS A 44 4.68 -22.63 17.70
C LYS A 44 5.44 -21.38 18.15
N ARG A 45 6.60 -21.12 17.54
CA ARG A 45 7.41 -19.92 17.84
C ARG A 45 6.69 -18.64 17.45
N LEU A 46 6.09 -18.59 16.27
CA LEU A 46 5.36 -17.42 15.78
C LEU A 46 4.10 -17.17 16.61
N LYS A 47 3.32 -18.20 16.93
CA LYS A 47 2.12 -18.09 17.77
C LYS A 47 2.44 -17.62 19.19
N SER A 48 3.59 -18.03 19.73
CA SER A 48 4.07 -17.54 21.03
C SER A 48 4.58 -16.10 20.99
N SER A 49 5.21 -15.68 19.88
CA SER A 49 5.85 -14.35 19.78
C SER A 49 4.87 -13.28 19.27
N TYR A 50 3.94 -13.67 18.41
CA TYR A 50 2.96 -12.83 17.72
C TYR A 50 1.59 -13.50 17.82
N PRO A 51 0.92 -13.48 18.97
CA PRO A 51 -0.38 -14.16 19.13
C PRO A 51 -1.53 -13.41 18.45
N GLN A 52 -1.43 -12.09 18.29
CA GLN A 52 -2.52 -11.24 17.80
C GLN A 52 -2.90 -11.48 16.32
N PRO A 53 -1.96 -11.73 15.38
CA PRO A 53 -2.29 -12.10 14.01
C PRO A 53 -3.18 -13.34 13.93
N PHE A 54 -2.86 -14.39 14.71
CA PHE A 54 -3.64 -15.64 14.75
C PHE A 54 -5.04 -15.43 15.35
N LYS A 55 -5.21 -14.44 16.22
CA LYS A 55 -6.49 -14.14 16.86
C LYS A 55 -7.40 -13.28 15.97
N TYR A 56 -6.83 -12.34 15.23
CA TYR A 56 -7.58 -11.25 14.59
C TYR A 56 -7.64 -11.31 13.06
N PHE A 57 -7.02 -12.29 12.40
CA PHE A 57 -7.04 -12.39 10.94
C PHE A 57 -8.44 -12.57 10.33
N GLN A 58 -9.43 -13.04 11.11
CA GLN A 58 -10.82 -13.24 10.66
C GLN A 58 -11.79 -12.11 11.05
N SER A 59 -11.34 -11.13 11.84
CA SER A 59 -12.22 -10.08 12.38
C SER A 59 -11.73 -8.66 12.09
N LYS A 60 -10.42 -8.46 11.94
CA LYS A 60 -9.79 -7.17 11.64
C LYS A 60 -9.17 -7.14 10.26
N LEU A 61 -9.22 -5.98 9.62
CA LEU A 61 -8.63 -5.78 8.30
C LEU A 61 -7.17 -5.32 8.39
N PRO A 62 -6.28 -5.82 7.54
CA PRO A 62 -4.94 -5.27 7.43
C PRO A 62 -4.99 -3.85 6.83
N ARG A 63 -4.06 -3.00 7.26
CA ARG A 63 -3.95 -1.60 6.79
C ARG A 63 -3.21 -1.46 5.47
N ARG A 64 -2.43 -2.48 5.10
CA ARG A 64 -1.58 -2.53 3.90
C ARG A 64 -1.24 -3.98 3.51
N SER A 65 -0.64 -4.11 2.33
CA SER A 65 -0.24 -5.42 1.80
C SER A 65 0.95 -6.02 2.58
N PRO A 66 1.14 -7.35 2.58
CA PRO A 66 2.29 -7.97 3.23
C PRO A 66 3.63 -7.45 2.70
N LEU A 67 3.73 -7.29 1.37
CA LEU A 67 4.96 -6.80 0.74
C LEU A 67 5.25 -5.34 1.09
N SER A 68 4.24 -4.51 1.31
CA SER A 68 4.45 -3.13 1.79
C SER A 68 5.16 -3.12 3.15
N CYS A 69 4.78 -3.99 4.08
CA CYS A 69 5.48 -4.12 5.36
C CYS A 69 6.90 -4.67 5.20
N VAL A 70 7.09 -5.66 4.31
CA VAL A 70 8.43 -6.21 4.01
C VAL A 70 9.32 -5.15 3.37
N MET A 71 8.78 -4.25 2.55
CA MET A 71 9.52 -3.13 1.99
C MET A 71 10.10 -2.25 3.09
N ASP A 72 9.30 -1.89 4.09
CA ASP A 72 9.79 -1.13 5.24
C ASP A 72 10.89 -1.88 6.00
N MET A 73 10.78 -3.21 6.16
CA MET A 73 11.86 -4.00 6.76
C MET A 73 13.16 -3.91 5.94
N ILE A 74 13.08 -3.99 4.61
CA ILE A 74 14.24 -3.89 3.71
C ILE A 74 14.85 -2.49 3.81
N VAL A 75 14.02 -1.43 3.74
CA VAL A 75 14.44 -0.04 3.85
C VAL A 75 15.12 0.21 5.19
N ASN A 76 14.51 -0.21 6.30
CA ASN A 76 15.04 -0.04 7.66
C ASN A 76 16.36 -0.79 7.88
N LYS A 77 16.51 -1.98 7.28
CA LYS A 77 17.75 -2.76 7.38
C LYS A 77 18.89 -2.17 6.54
N THR A 78 18.56 -1.62 5.38
CA THR A 78 19.56 -1.22 4.37
C THR A 78 20.01 0.23 4.53
N GLY A 79 19.08 1.12 4.89
CA GLY A 79 19.22 2.57 4.81
C GLY A 79 18.51 3.12 3.57
N GLN A 80 17.57 4.05 3.79
CA GLN A 80 16.69 4.57 2.75
C GLN A 80 17.40 5.24 1.57
N GLU A 81 18.62 5.72 1.79
CA GLU A 81 19.49 6.36 0.78
C GLU A 81 20.02 5.37 -0.26
N LYS A 82 20.09 4.07 0.09
CA LYS A 82 20.66 3.02 -0.75
C LYS A 82 19.63 2.41 -1.70
N GLU A 83 19.02 3.26 -2.54
CA GLU A 83 17.94 2.90 -3.47
C GLU A 83 18.28 1.64 -4.29
N ASN A 84 19.48 1.56 -4.87
CA ASN A 84 19.89 0.41 -5.69
C ASN A 84 19.96 -0.91 -4.90
N GLU A 85 20.44 -0.87 -3.66
CA GLU A 85 20.53 -2.06 -2.79
C GLU A 85 19.14 -2.52 -2.35
N ILE A 86 18.26 -1.57 -2.02
CA ILE A 86 16.86 -1.83 -1.67
C ILE A 86 16.12 -2.47 -2.86
N LEU A 87 16.21 -1.86 -4.05
CA LEU A 87 15.58 -2.37 -5.27
C LEU A 87 16.09 -3.77 -5.65
N SER A 88 17.39 -4.00 -5.51
CA SER A 88 18.02 -5.30 -5.78
C SER A 88 17.57 -6.37 -4.79
N SER A 89 17.48 -6.03 -3.51
CA SER A 89 17.01 -6.92 -2.45
C SER A 89 15.54 -7.30 -2.65
N LEU A 90 14.70 -6.32 -2.97
CA LEU A 90 13.29 -6.55 -3.27
C LEU A 90 13.10 -7.43 -4.53
N LYS A 91 13.87 -7.18 -5.60
CA LYS A 91 13.86 -8.02 -6.80
C LYS A 91 14.28 -9.47 -6.49
N ALA A 92 15.32 -9.66 -5.68
CA ALA A 92 15.78 -10.98 -5.28
C ALA A 92 14.73 -11.75 -4.47
N LEU A 93 14.05 -11.07 -3.54
CA LEU A 93 12.93 -11.63 -2.77
C LEU A 93 11.78 -12.04 -3.69
N ILE A 94 11.35 -11.14 -4.59
CA ILE A 94 10.26 -11.42 -5.52
C ILE A 94 10.60 -12.59 -6.44
N ARG A 95 11.85 -12.70 -6.90
CA ARG A 95 12.28 -13.85 -7.71
C ARG A 95 12.12 -15.16 -6.95
N LYS A 96 12.56 -15.23 -5.69
CA LYS A 96 12.38 -16.42 -4.85
C LYS A 96 10.90 -16.78 -4.66
N LEU A 97 10.06 -15.80 -4.36
CA LEU A 97 8.61 -16.02 -4.21
C LEU A 97 7.96 -16.54 -5.52
N ARG A 98 8.46 -16.11 -6.69
CA ARG A 98 7.99 -16.65 -7.99
C ARG A 98 8.44 -18.09 -8.22
N GLU A 99 9.68 -18.43 -7.85
CA GLU A 99 10.20 -19.79 -7.94
C GLU A 99 9.38 -20.77 -7.06
N GLU A 100 8.83 -20.27 -5.95
CA GLU A 100 7.93 -21.00 -5.04
C GLU A 100 6.44 -20.92 -5.43
N ASN A 101 6.11 -20.45 -6.64
CA ASN A 101 4.74 -20.30 -7.15
C ASN A 101 3.80 -19.37 -6.33
N ALA A 102 4.34 -18.47 -5.50
CA ALA A 102 3.56 -17.52 -4.70
C ALA A 102 3.13 -16.28 -5.53
N THR A 103 2.56 -16.47 -6.71
CA THR A 103 2.38 -15.38 -7.70
C THR A 103 1.29 -14.36 -7.35
N GLU A 104 0.32 -14.73 -6.49
CA GLU A 104 -0.88 -13.92 -6.24
C GLU A 104 -0.62 -12.69 -5.36
N LEU A 105 0.45 -12.69 -4.55
CA LEU A 105 0.74 -11.63 -3.60
C LEU A 105 1.94 -10.76 -4.01
N ILE A 106 2.48 -10.94 -5.22
CA ILE A 106 3.71 -10.30 -5.66
C ILE A 106 3.46 -8.97 -6.39
N SER A 107 4.02 -7.89 -5.86
CA SER A 107 4.02 -6.58 -6.52
C SER A 107 4.88 -6.62 -7.78
N SER A 108 4.43 -5.95 -8.84
CA SER A 108 5.18 -5.85 -10.11
C SER A 108 6.01 -4.58 -10.19
N THR A 109 5.64 -3.56 -9.41
CA THR A 109 6.18 -2.21 -9.52
C THR A 109 6.48 -1.65 -8.12
N VAL A 110 7.56 -0.88 -8.02
CA VAL A 110 7.92 -0.08 -6.85
C VAL A 110 8.04 1.38 -7.28
N CYS A 111 7.67 2.30 -6.40
CA CYS A 111 7.84 3.73 -6.63
C CYS A 111 8.69 4.33 -5.52
N VAL A 112 9.56 5.26 -5.91
CA VAL A 112 10.38 6.05 -5.00
C VAL A 112 10.02 7.52 -5.19
N SER A 113 9.58 8.15 -4.10
CA SER A 113 9.27 9.57 -4.05
C SER A 113 10.30 10.30 -3.20
N GLN A 114 10.66 11.51 -3.61
CA GLN A 114 11.59 12.38 -2.88
C GLN A 114 11.08 13.83 -2.97
N PRO A 115 11.18 14.62 -1.89
CA PRO A 115 10.65 15.98 -1.85
C PRO A 115 11.34 16.90 -2.87
N ASN A 116 12.63 16.67 -3.14
CA ASN A 116 13.42 17.46 -4.07
C ASN A 116 14.29 16.57 -4.97
N ASN A 117 14.01 16.59 -6.27
CA ASN A 117 14.72 15.80 -7.28
C ASN A 117 16.17 16.27 -7.55
N LYS A 118 16.56 17.46 -7.07
CA LYS A 118 17.93 17.98 -7.16
C LYS A 118 18.78 17.63 -5.94
N ASP A 119 18.15 17.29 -4.82
CA ASP A 119 18.86 16.95 -3.59
C ASP A 119 18.99 15.43 -3.45
N GLN A 120 20.19 14.93 -3.69
CA GLN A 120 20.50 13.51 -3.59
C GLN A 120 20.44 12.97 -2.15
N ASN A 121 20.56 13.86 -1.15
CA ASN A 121 20.52 13.55 0.27
C ASN A 121 19.09 13.59 0.83
N SER A 122 18.12 14.06 0.04
CA SER A 122 16.73 14.10 0.47
C SER A 122 16.17 12.69 0.72
N THR A 123 15.34 12.61 1.75
CA THR A 123 14.66 11.40 2.19
C THR A 123 13.91 10.71 1.05
N ARG A 124 14.02 9.37 0.98
CA ARG A 124 13.37 8.55 -0.04
C ARG A 124 12.21 7.78 0.56
N TYR A 125 11.04 7.96 -0.04
CA TYR A 125 9.80 7.33 0.39
C TYR A 125 9.39 6.26 -0.61
N TYR A 126 9.34 5.02 -0.13
CA TYR A 126 9.07 3.86 -0.96
C TYR A 126 7.59 3.49 -0.90
N GLY A 127 7.10 2.88 -1.99
CA GLY A 127 5.78 2.28 -2.05
C GLY A 127 5.73 1.19 -3.10
N LEU A 128 4.79 0.26 -2.94
CA LEU A 128 4.63 -0.88 -3.84
C LEU A 128 3.26 -0.87 -4.52
N SER A 129 3.22 -1.42 -5.74
CA SER A 129 1.96 -1.64 -6.42
C SER A 129 1.19 -2.76 -5.72
N MET A 130 -0.13 -2.63 -5.64
CA MET A 130 -0.98 -3.67 -5.08
C MET A 130 -0.99 -4.88 -6.01
N SER A 131 -0.55 -6.02 -5.51
CA SER A 131 -0.41 -7.27 -6.26
C SER A 131 -1.75 -7.91 -6.65
N THR A 132 -2.85 -7.45 -6.05
CA THR A 132 -4.15 -8.14 -6.06
C THR A 132 -5.30 -7.30 -6.63
N SER A 133 -5.03 -6.12 -7.19
CA SER A 133 -6.02 -5.03 -7.38
C SER A 133 -7.18 -5.28 -8.33
N GLU A 134 -7.02 -6.16 -9.32
CA GLU A 134 -8.13 -6.52 -10.21
C GLU A 134 -9.05 -7.57 -9.54
N CYS A 135 -8.50 -8.33 -8.60
CA CYS A 135 -9.20 -9.30 -7.77
C CYS A 135 -9.80 -8.63 -6.53
N LEU A 136 -10.80 -9.29 -5.96
CA LEU A 136 -11.48 -8.82 -4.75
C LEU A 136 -10.54 -8.51 -3.57
N PRO A 137 -9.49 -9.31 -3.27
CA PRO A 137 -8.56 -8.99 -2.19
C PRO A 137 -7.85 -7.64 -2.36
N GLY A 138 -7.43 -7.28 -3.58
CA GLY A 138 -6.75 -6.00 -3.77
C GLY A 138 -7.68 -4.81 -3.69
N ARG A 139 -8.95 -4.98 -4.09
CA ARG A 139 -9.99 -3.96 -3.85
C ARG A 139 -10.20 -3.72 -2.35
N ILE A 140 -10.21 -4.80 -1.55
CA ILE A 140 -10.29 -4.72 -0.09
C ILE A 140 -9.07 -3.97 0.47
N ILE A 141 -7.85 -4.33 0.06
CA ILE A 141 -6.62 -3.67 0.55
C ILE A 141 -6.56 -2.20 0.14
N VAL A 142 -6.95 -1.84 -1.09
CA VAL A 142 -6.99 -0.44 -1.54
C VAL A 142 -7.98 0.37 -0.70
N ALA A 143 -9.19 -0.17 -0.48
CA ALA A 143 -10.19 0.51 0.34
C ALA A 143 -9.73 0.63 1.81
N ALA A 144 -9.14 -0.44 2.37
CA ALA A 144 -8.57 -0.43 3.71
C ALA A 144 -7.44 0.59 3.84
N ALA A 145 -6.54 0.67 2.85
CA ALA A 145 -5.46 1.66 2.83
C ALA A 145 -6.03 3.09 2.77
N CYS A 146 -7.04 3.35 1.95
CA CYS A 146 -7.70 4.66 1.88
C CYS A 146 -8.36 5.09 3.21
N LEU A 147 -8.92 4.15 3.95
CA LEU A 147 -9.66 4.43 5.19
C LEU A 147 -8.75 4.48 6.43
N SER A 148 -7.60 3.81 6.40
CA SER A 148 -6.79 3.60 7.60
C SER A 148 -5.33 4.00 7.49
N ASN A 149 -4.70 3.90 6.32
CA ASN A 149 -3.25 4.01 6.19
C ASN A 149 -2.83 5.24 5.40
N TRP A 150 -3.31 5.43 4.17
CA TRP A 150 -2.80 6.46 3.29
C TRP A 150 -3.07 7.87 3.82
N ASP A 151 -2.17 8.79 3.48
CA ASP A 151 -2.39 10.21 3.70
C ASP A 151 -3.74 10.64 3.11
N GLU A 152 -4.44 11.52 3.83
CA GLU A 152 -5.78 11.98 3.49
C GLU A 152 -5.90 12.59 2.08
N TYR A 153 -4.84 13.19 1.55
CA TYR A 153 -4.85 13.77 0.19
C TYR A 153 -4.73 12.67 -0.86
N VAL A 154 -3.88 11.68 -0.63
CA VAL A 154 -3.78 10.50 -1.51
C VAL A 154 -5.07 9.68 -1.47
N ALA A 155 -5.59 9.42 -0.27
CA ALA A 155 -6.86 8.72 -0.08
C ALA A 155 -8.01 9.48 -0.75
N GLY A 156 -8.08 10.81 -0.59
CA GLY A 156 -9.06 11.67 -1.25
C GLY A 156 -8.95 11.63 -2.78
N ALA A 157 -7.74 11.67 -3.32
CA ALA A 157 -7.52 11.53 -4.76
C ALA A 157 -8.06 10.19 -5.26
N VAL A 158 -7.74 9.07 -4.60
CA VAL A 158 -8.25 7.74 -4.98
C VAL A 158 -9.78 7.67 -4.87
N MET A 159 -10.34 8.15 -3.76
CA MET A 159 -11.79 8.21 -3.51
C MET A 159 -12.54 9.06 -4.56
N THR A 160 -11.87 9.95 -5.28
CA THR A 160 -12.49 10.74 -6.36
C THR A 160 -13.01 9.86 -7.50
N PHE A 161 -12.34 8.75 -7.80
CA PHE A 161 -12.69 7.87 -8.91
C PHE A 161 -13.23 6.51 -8.45
N TYR A 162 -12.70 5.98 -7.35
CA TYR A 162 -13.01 4.66 -6.82
C TYR A 162 -14.49 4.50 -6.41
N PRO A 163 -15.15 3.34 -6.58
CA PRO A 163 -14.66 2.05 -7.10
C PRO A 163 -14.66 1.97 -8.63
N THR A 164 -15.17 3.01 -9.29
CA THR A 164 -15.26 3.05 -10.74
C THR A 164 -14.01 3.70 -11.35
N LYS A 165 -14.04 3.96 -12.65
CA LYS A 165 -13.04 4.82 -13.32
C LYS A 165 -13.58 6.23 -13.60
N LYS A 166 -14.81 6.53 -13.20
CA LYS A 166 -15.47 7.81 -13.42
C LYS A 166 -15.27 8.72 -12.21
N LYS A 167 -14.93 9.98 -12.48
CA LYS A 167 -14.83 11.03 -11.47
C LYS A 167 -16.21 11.24 -10.82
N LYS A 168 -16.26 11.31 -9.50
CA LYS A 168 -17.47 11.71 -8.76
C LYS A 168 -17.82 13.16 -9.09
N THR A 169 -19.10 13.43 -9.28
CA THR A 169 -19.60 14.79 -9.55
C THR A 169 -19.59 15.68 -8.30
N TYR A 170 -19.64 15.07 -7.10
CA TYR A 170 -19.75 15.78 -5.83
C TYR A 170 -18.43 15.90 -5.06
N PHE A 171 -17.36 15.20 -5.49
CA PHE A 171 -16.10 15.18 -4.76
C PHE A 171 -14.91 15.05 -5.70
N ASP A 172 -13.92 15.90 -5.50
CA ASP A 172 -12.67 15.90 -6.24
C ASP A 172 -11.52 16.21 -5.27
N GLY A 173 -10.92 15.16 -4.73
CA GLY A 173 -9.75 15.23 -3.86
C GLY A 173 -8.43 15.08 -4.62
N THR A 174 -8.41 15.21 -5.95
CA THR A 174 -7.17 15.11 -6.72
C THR A 174 -6.18 16.20 -6.30
N ILE A 175 -4.90 15.87 -6.38
CA ILE A 175 -3.80 16.76 -6.01
C ILE A 175 -2.87 16.98 -7.19
N LYS A 176 -2.08 18.05 -7.11
CA LYS A 176 -0.96 18.29 -8.01
C LYS A 176 0.32 18.31 -7.21
N LEU A 177 1.20 17.33 -7.45
CA LEU A 177 2.52 17.33 -6.83
C LEU A 177 3.38 18.47 -7.40
N PRO A 178 4.17 19.17 -6.56
CA PRO A 178 5.11 20.18 -7.03
C PRO A 178 6.13 19.59 -8.02
N ASP A 179 6.54 20.37 -9.02
CA ASP A 179 7.43 19.90 -10.09
C ASP A 179 8.83 19.46 -9.59
N GLN A 180 9.24 19.92 -8.41
CA GLN A 180 10.49 19.51 -7.77
C GLN A 180 10.41 18.11 -7.14
N VAL A 181 9.21 17.59 -6.86
CA VAL A 181 9.04 16.28 -6.25
C VAL A 181 9.41 15.23 -7.28
N ARG A 182 10.35 14.35 -6.93
CA ARG A 182 10.57 13.13 -7.70
C ARG A 182 9.49 12.14 -7.32
N CYS A 183 8.88 11.50 -8.31
CA CYS A 183 8.05 10.31 -8.13
C CYS A 183 8.39 9.37 -9.29
N GLN A 184 9.19 8.33 -9.02
CA GLN A 184 9.72 7.45 -10.05
C GLN A 184 9.35 5.99 -9.77
N ALA A 185 8.56 5.42 -10.68
CA ALA A 185 8.23 4.00 -10.67
C ALA A 185 9.29 3.17 -11.40
N PHE A 186 9.49 1.93 -10.95
CA PHE A 186 10.37 0.94 -11.55
C PHE A 186 9.65 -0.40 -11.64
N ASN A 187 9.81 -1.11 -12.75
CA ASN A 187 9.34 -2.49 -12.82
C ASN A 187 10.31 -3.41 -12.05
N LEU A 188 9.79 -4.33 -11.26
CA LEU A 188 10.61 -5.17 -10.37
C LEU A 188 11.29 -6.35 -11.09
N SER A 189 10.92 -6.64 -12.34
CA SER A 189 11.56 -7.68 -13.15
C SER A 189 12.91 -7.21 -13.71
N GLN A 190 12.96 -6.03 -14.31
CA GLN A 190 14.13 -5.48 -15.01
C GLN A 190 14.71 -4.23 -14.34
N LEU A 191 14.05 -3.68 -13.31
CA LEU A 191 14.42 -2.42 -12.65
C LEU A 191 14.48 -1.23 -13.61
N GLN A 192 13.73 -1.28 -14.72
CA GLN A 192 13.67 -0.14 -15.64
C GLN A 192 12.66 0.89 -15.14
N LYS A 193 13.02 2.17 -15.34
CA LYS A 193 12.16 3.31 -15.04
C LYS A 193 10.87 3.24 -15.86
N MET A 194 9.77 3.58 -15.21
CA MET A 194 8.43 3.63 -15.81
C MET A 194 7.89 5.05 -15.73
N LEU A 195 7.14 5.44 -16.76
CA LEU A 195 6.32 6.65 -16.69
C LEU A 195 5.06 6.38 -15.84
N PRO A 196 4.54 7.38 -15.12
CA PRO A 196 3.27 7.26 -14.42
C PRO A 196 2.15 6.86 -15.40
N CYS A 197 1.22 6.01 -14.96
CA CYS A 197 0.06 5.68 -15.79
C CYS A 197 -0.96 6.84 -15.84
N LYS A 198 -1.94 6.78 -16.76
CA LYS A 198 -3.03 7.78 -16.85
C LYS A 198 -3.76 7.99 -15.52
N SER A 199 -3.99 6.91 -14.76
CA SER A 199 -4.69 6.97 -13.48
C SER A 199 -3.87 7.77 -12.46
N CYS A 200 -2.56 7.49 -12.34
CA CYS A 200 -1.66 8.26 -11.47
C CYS A 200 -1.55 9.73 -11.90
N ARG A 201 -1.53 10.00 -13.22
CA ARG A 201 -1.59 11.37 -13.74
C ARG A 201 -2.87 12.08 -13.28
N ASN A 202 -4.02 11.41 -13.35
CA ASN A 202 -5.28 11.99 -12.90
C ASN A 202 -5.31 12.24 -11.38
N LEU A 203 -4.66 11.38 -10.59
CA LEU A 203 -4.60 11.52 -9.13
C LEU A 203 -3.66 12.63 -8.66
N PHE A 204 -2.48 12.73 -9.28
CA PHE A 204 -1.34 13.49 -8.77
C PHE A 204 -0.86 14.63 -9.69
N GLY A 205 -1.51 14.82 -10.84
CA GLY A 205 -1.24 15.93 -11.75
C GLY A 205 0.06 15.82 -12.55
N PHE A 206 0.60 14.62 -12.77
CA PHE A 206 1.84 14.43 -13.52
C PHE A 206 1.75 14.94 -14.97
N THR A 207 2.77 15.66 -15.42
CA THR A 207 2.82 16.23 -16.77
C THR A 207 3.08 15.19 -17.86
N LYS A 208 3.97 14.23 -17.58
CA LYS A 208 4.28 13.09 -18.46
C LYS A 208 3.59 11.84 -17.94
N CYS A 209 2.96 11.08 -18.83
CA CYS A 209 2.37 9.80 -18.50
C CYS A 209 2.43 8.82 -19.67
N ASP A 210 2.33 7.54 -19.34
CA ASP A 210 2.07 6.46 -20.27
C ASP A 210 0.61 6.53 -20.79
N THR A 211 0.30 5.82 -21.87
CA THR A 211 -1.06 5.68 -22.40
C THR A 211 -1.89 4.66 -21.61
N ARG A 212 -1.24 3.77 -20.85
CA ARG A 212 -1.89 2.74 -20.01
C ARG A 212 -2.64 3.34 -18.82
N SER A 213 -3.70 2.67 -18.38
CA SER A 213 -4.52 3.06 -17.21
C SER A 213 -4.86 1.85 -16.35
N TRP A 214 -4.33 1.84 -15.13
CA TRP A 214 -4.63 0.83 -14.11
C TRP A 214 -5.81 1.26 -13.23
N PRO A 215 -6.43 0.35 -12.47
CA PRO A 215 -7.39 0.73 -11.43
C PRO A 215 -6.79 1.78 -10.47
N TYR A 216 -7.62 2.76 -10.06
CA TYR A 216 -7.20 3.80 -9.10
C TYR A 216 -6.85 3.16 -7.75
N GLY A 217 -5.76 3.62 -7.13
CA GLY A 217 -5.20 3.05 -5.89
C GLY A 217 -4.25 1.86 -6.11
N ASN A 218 -4.18 1.26 -7.30
CA ASN A 218 -3.31 0.10 -7.52
C ASN A 218 -1.81 0.42 -7.56
N CYS A 219 -1.47 1.56 -8.14
CA CYS A 219 -0.08 1.83 -8.53
C CYS A 219 0.80 2.16 -7.32
N ALA A 220 2.09 1.88 -7.44
CA ALA A 220 3.07 2.06 -6.37
C ALA A 220 3.21 3.52 -5.89
N GLU A 221 2.89 4.46 -6.78
CA GLU A 221 2.86 5.90 -6.52
C GLU A 221 1.93 6.25 -5.35
N ASN A 222 0.81 5.54 -5.15
CA ASN A 222 -0.13 5.87 -4.07
C ASN A 222 0.54 5.74 -2.70
N GLU A 223 1.17 4.60 -2.44
CA GLU A 223 1.85 4.36 -1.17
C GLU A 223 3.10 5.24 -1.02
N SER A 224 3.90 5.37 -2.08
CA SER A 224 5.12 6.18 -2.07
C SER A 224 4.83 7.66 -1.81
N VAL A 225 3.83 8.23 -2.49
CA VAL A 225 3.40 9.63 -2.29
C VAL A 225 2.73 9.78 -0.93
N SER A 226 1.93 8.81 -0.49
CA SER A 226 1.35 8.85 0.86
C SER A 226 2.44 8.93 1.93
N ASN A 227 3.48 8.11 1.81
CA ASN A 227 4.60 8.13 2.74
C ASN A 227 5.37 9.45 2.68
N LEU A 228 5.54 10.04 1.50
CA LEU A 228 6.09 11.40 1.35
C LEU A 228 5.24 12.43 2.10
N LEU A 229 3.93 12.51 1.83
CA LEU A 229 3.07 13.55 2.40
C LEU A 229 2.87 13.43 3.91
N LYS A 230 2.97 12.22 4.48
CA LYS A 230 2.94 12.02 5.94
C LYS A 230 4.15 12.60 6.66
N ASN A 231 5.30 12.71 5.98
CA ASN A 231 6.57 13.08 6.60
C ASN A 231 7.12 14.43 6.11
N GLU A 232 6.70 14.91 4.94
CA GLU A 232 7.15 16.16 4.33
C GLU A 232 6.03 17.19 4.28
N GLN A 233 5.85 17.92 5.40
CA GLN A 233 4.74 18.86 5.58
C GLN A 233 4.71 19.97 4.53
N GLU A 234 5.87 20.51 4.13
CA GLU A 234 5.95 21.54 3.07
C GLU A 234 5.41 21.01 1.73
N VAL A 235 5.77 19.78 1.38
CA VAL A 235 5.27 19.14 0.15
C VAL A 235 3.76 18.92 0.26
N LYS A 236 3.27 18.48 1.43
CA LYS A 236 1.84 18.29 1.68
C LYS A 236 1.05 19.58 1.49
N GLU A 237 1.46 20.67 2.13
CA GLU A 237 0.78 21.96 2.03
C GLU A 237 0.71 22.48 0.60
N ARG A 238 1.81 22.34 -0.15
CA ARG A 238 1.88 22.74 -1.57
C ARG A 238 1.10 21.82 -2.51
N SER A 239 0.79 20.60 -2.06
CA SER A 239 0.00 19.62 -2.82
C SER A 239 -1.48 19.63 -2.44
N ARG A 240 -1.93 20.57 -1.59
CA ARG A 240 -3.31 20.60 -1.10
C ARG A 240 -4.33 20.55 -2.24
N PRO A 241 -5.39 19.71 -2.14
CA PRO A 241 -6.48 19.71 -3.12
C PRO A 241 -7.10 21.10 -3.25
N LEU A 242 -7.26 21.57 -4.50
CA LEU A 242 -7.76 22.93 -4.79
C LEU A 242 -9.20 22.95 -5.30
N ALA A 243 -9.79 21.79 -5.59
CA ALA A 243 -11.14 21.73 -6.14
C ALA A 243 -12.18 22.24 -5.13
N PRO A 244 -13.12 23.13 -5.52
CA PRO A 244 -14.16 23.65 -4.63
C PRO A 244 -15.04 22.56 -4.00
N SER A 245 -15.20 21.42 -4.69
CA SER A 245 -15.94 20.26 -4.20
C SER A 245 -15.21 19.47 -3.10
N CYS A 246 -13.93 19.74 -2.82
CA CYS A 246 -13.16 19.07 -1.77
C CYS A 246 -13.43 19.66 -0.37
N THR A 247 -14.71 19.79 0.00
CA THR A 247 -15.12 20.21 1.34
C THR A 247 -15.00 19.06 2.36
N GLU A 248 -14.98 19.39 3.65
CA GLU A 248 -15.01 18.42 4.75
C GLU A 248 -16.21 17.45 4.61
N GLU A 249 -17.39 18.00 4.31
CA GLU A 249 -18.63 17.25 4.14
C GLU A 249 -18.56 16.28 2.95
N ASN A 250 -18.11 16.75 1.78
CA ASN A 250 -17.98 15.90 0.60
C ASN A 250 -16.90 14.83 0.79
N ARG A 251 -15.83 15.14 1.53
CA ARG A 251 -14.80 14.18 1.91
C ARG A 251 -15.37 13.11 2.83
N LYS A 252 -16.17 13.48 3.84
CA LYS A 252 -16.86 12.52 4.72
C LYS A 252 -17.79 11.62 3.90
N LYS A 253 -18.60 12.19 3.02
CA LYS A 253 -19.47 11.44 2.10
C LYS A 253 -18.69 10.47 1.20
N ALA A 254 -17.51 10.88 0.72
CA ALA A 254 -16.64 10.01 -0.07
C ALA A 254 -16.04 8.87 0.76
N LYS A 255 -15.68 9.11 2.03
CA LYS A 255 -15.25 8.07 2.99
C LYS A 255 -16.37 7.07 3.28
N GLU A 256 -17.58 7.53 3.58
CA GLU A 256 -18.75 6.67 3.80
C GLU A 256 -19.06 5.82 2.55
N SER A 257 -18.92 6.40 1.35
CA SER A 257 -19.04 5.64 0.11
C SER A 257 -17.96 4.57 -0.01
N MET A 258 -16.71 4.84 0.39
CA MET A 258 -15.62 3.86 0.39
C MET A 258 -15.86 2.75 1.42
N GLU A 259 -16.34 3.08 2.62
CA GLU A 259 -16.71 2.11 3.66
C GLU A 259 -17.85 1.19 3.21
N LYS A 260 -18.86 1.74 2.51
CA LYS A 260 -19.93 0.94 1.93
C LYS A 260 -19.40 -0.06 0.90
N GLU A 261 -18.50 0.38 0.02
CA GLU A 261 -17.87 -0.49 -0.98
C GLU A 261 -17.01 -1.57 -0.32
N LEU A 262 -16.22 -1.22 0.69
CA LEU A 262 -15.43 -2.17 1.47
C LEU A 262 -16.33 -3.24 2.10
N ASN A 263 -17.41 -2.84 2.77
CA ASN A 263 -18.38 -3.77 3.36
C ASN A 263 -19.01 -4.69 2.31
N ASN A 264 -19.30 -4.20 1.11
CA ASN A 264 -19.81 -5.03 0.02
C ASN A 264 -18.77 -6.09 -0.40
N TYR A 265 -17.49 -5.73 -0.51
CA TYR A 265 -16.43 -6.68 -0.85
C TYR A 265 -16.23 -7.76 0.22
N LEU A 266 -16.34 -7.39 1.50
CA LEU A 266 -16.21 -8.34 2.61
C LEU A 266 -17.38 -9.32 2.67
N LYS A 267 -18.61 -8.84 2.41
CA LYS A 267 -19.80 -9.70 2.29
C LYS A 267 -19.67 -10.73 1.18
N MET A 268 -19.07 -10.37 0.04
CA MET A 268 -18.81 -11.31 -1.06
C MET A 268 -17.88 -12.47 -0.66
N LYS A 269 -17.12 -12.32 0.44
CA LYS A 269 -16.21 -13.33 0.99
C LYS A 269 -16.68 -13.88 2.34
N ASN A 270 -17.91 -13.59 2.75
CA ASN A 270 -18.47 -13.97 4.06
C ASN A 270 -17.58 -13.53 5.24
N PHE A 271 -16.84 -12.43 5.10
CA PHE A 271 -15.99 -11.91 6.14
C PHE A 271 -16.77 -10.95 7.06
N SER A 272 -16.71 -11.20 8.37
CA SER A 272 -17.37 -10.35 9.37
C SER A 272 -16.38 -9.34 9.95
N TRP A 273 -16.54 -8.07 9.55
CA TRP A 273 -15.67 -6.99 9.98
C TRP A 273 -16.29 -6.20 11.14
N ASP A 274 -15.50 -5.99 12.20
CA ASP A 274 -15.90 -5.25 13.40
C ASP A 274 -15.80 -3.72 13.26
N GLY A 275 -15.48 -3.22 12.06
CA GLY A 275 -15.24 -1.79 11.80
C GLY A 275 -13.85 -1.31 12.18
N THR A 276 -12.97 -2.20 12.68
CA THR A 276 -11.61 -1.84 13.12
C THR A 276 -10.53 -2.41 12.21
N PHE A 277 -9.44 -1.67 12.08
CA PHE A 277 -8.24 -2.12 11.39
C PHE A 277 -7.29 -2.77 12.38
N TYR A 278 -6.50 -3.72 11.88
CA TYR A 278 -5.45 -4.35 12.67
C TYR A 278 -4.36 -3.33 13.00
N THR A 279 -4.02 -3.25 14.28
CA THR A 279 -2.93 -2.41 14.77
C THR A 279 -1.86 -3.36 15.31
N PRO A 280 -0.67 -3.41 14.71
CA PRO A 280 0.39 -4.27 15.18
C PRO A 280 0.92 -3.81 16.54
N SER A 281 1.37 -4.78 17.35
CA SER A 281 1.87 -4.57 18.72
C SER A 281 3.30 -5.06 18.90
#